data_AF-A0A1M6VET5-F1
#
_entry.id   AF-A0A1M6VET5-F1
#
_cell.length_a   1.000
_cell.length_b   1.000
_cell.length_c   1.000
_cell.angle_alpha   90.00
_cell.angle_beta   90.00
_cell.angle_gamma   90.00
#
_symmetry.space_group_name_H-M   'P 1'
#
loop_
_entity.id
_entity.type
_entity.pdbx_description
1 polymer ?
#
loop_
_entity_poly.entity_id
_entity_poly.type
_entity_poly.pdbx_seq_one_letter_code
_entity_poly.pdbx_strand_id
1 'polypeptide(L)'
;MSHPDLPSDWTAGRYEKNRESYYDPPSSSNPSRILLWGMMEGDAGHRLYDIPMDASVEEIVQVFQVGAHNAYIRGVNEQESVDMTASVAKKIEKLIPFRVIFADQAGLKLKFERQITEPELQNLEGWLTKDDPFQAGLEIYISEWDGESPLLAPVLEENLLHLWWD
;
A
#
# COMPACT_ATOMS: atom_id res chain seq x y z
N MET A 1 0.83 22.87 7.06
CA MET A 1 2.16 23.22 6.51
C MET A 1 2.37 22.28 5.35
N SER A 2 2.70 22.79 4.16
CA SER A 2 3.02 21.96 2.99
C SER A 2 4.23 21.09 3.33
N HIS A 3 4.14 19.78 3.14
CA HIS A 3 5.33 18.93 3.20
C HIS A 3 6.24 19.35 2.03
N PRO A 4 7.53 19.65 2.26
CA PRO A 4 8.40 20.24 1.25
C PRO A 4 8.66 19.33 0.03
N ASP A 5 8.41 18.02 0.18
CA ASP A 5 8.82 17.00 -0.81
C ASP A 5 7.65 16.36 -1.57
N LEU A 6 6.46 16.96 -1.52
CA LEU A 6 5.34 16.47 -2.34
C LEU A 6 5.48 16.88 -3.81
N PRO A 7 5.06 16.02 -4.75
CA PRO A 7 4.87 16.44 -6.13
C PRO A 7 3.96 17.67 -6.22
N SER A 8 4.21 18.54 -7.20
CA SER A 8 3.62 19.90 -7.24
C SER A 8 2.10 19.95 -7.32
N ASP A 9 1.47 18.89 -7.79
CA ASP A 9 0.03 18.73 -7.97
C ASP A 9 -0.62 17.84 -6.90
N TRP A 10 0.12 17.46 -5.86
CA TRP A 10 -0.36 16.73 -4.69
C TRP A 10 -0.66 17.69 -3.56
N THR A 11 -1.67 17.40 -2.75
CA THR A 11 -1.98 18.21 -1.58
C THR A 11 -2.22 17.34 -0.36
N ALA A 12 -1.76 17.82 0.79
CA ALA A 12 -1.94 17.17 2.07
C ALA A 12 -3.00 17.90 2.90
N GLY A 13 -3.96 17.14 3.43
CA GLY A 13 -4.98 17.62 4.35
C GLY A 13 -4.46 17.88 5.76
N ARG A 14 -5.39 17.97 6.71
CA ARG A 14 -5.06 18.06 8.15
C ARG A 14 -4.75 16.67 8.69
N TYR A 15 -3.93 16.63 9.74
CA TYR A 15 -3.69 15.40 10.50
C TYR A 15 -4.98 14.87 11.09
N GLU A 16 -5.14 13.56 10.98
CA GLU A 16 -6.27 12.83 11.53
C GLU A 16 -6.04 12.55 13.01
N LYS A 17 -7.11 12.66 13.81
CA LYS A 17 -7.04 12.48 15.27
C LYS A 17 -7.76 11.20 15.73
N ASN A 18 -8.65 10.63 14.91
CA ASN A 18 -9.66 9.67 15.35
C ASN A 18 -9.61 8.31 14.63
N ARG A 19 -8.44 7.73 14.40
CA ARG A 19 -8.31 6.37 13.81
C ARG A 19 -9.04 6.20 12.45
N GLU A 20 -9.39 7.29 11.77
CA GLU A 20 -10.15 7.20 10.51
C GLU A 20 -9.30 6.56 9.39
N SER A 21 -7.97 6.54 9.55
CA SER A 21 -7.02 5.87 8.67
C SER A 21 -7.17 4.34 8.59
N TYR A 22 -7.95 3.72 9.48
CA TYR A 22 -8.30 2.30 9.38
C TYR A 22 -9.46 2.01 8.42
N TYR A 23 -10.19 3.04 7.97
CA TYR A 23 -11.29 2.91 7.01
C TYR A 23 -10.87 3.38 5.61
N ASP A 24 -11.64 3.00 4.60
CA ASP A 24 -11.46 3.51 3.24
C ASP A 24 -11.51 5.05 3.24
N PRO A 25 -10.60 5.73 2.51
CA PRO A 25 -10.63 7.17 2.35
C PRO A 25 -11.93 7.58 1.64
N PRO A 26 -12.50 8.75 1.99
CA PRO A 26 -13.67 9.25 1.30
C PRO A 26 -13.38 9.46 -0.19
N SER A 27 -14.43 9.50 -1.02
CA SER A 27 -14.26 9.86 -2.42
C SER A 27 -13.89 11.34 -2.56
N SER A 28 -13.03 11.66 -3.52
CA SER A 28 -12.79 13.06 -3.89
C SER A 28 -14.05 13.67 -4.52
N SER A 29 -14.27 14.96 -4.29
CA SER A 29 -15.29 15.72 -5.01
C SER A 29 -14.84 16.09 -6.44
N ASN A 30 -13.53 15.98 -6.71
CA ASN A 30 -12.96 16.21 -8.03
C ASN A 30 -12.76 14.86 -8.75
N PRO A 31 -13.40 14.62 -9.91
CA PRO A 31 -13.30 13.35 -10.62
C PRO A 31 -11.90 13.06 -11.20
N SER A 32 -11.01 14.06 -11.31
CA SER A 32 -9.64 13.86 -11.77
C SER A 32 -8.66 13.53 -10.64
N ARG A 33 -9.16 13.29 -9.42
CA ARG A 33 -8.34 13.12 -8.23
C ARG A 33 -8.86 12.00 -7.34
N ILE A 34 -7.95 11.40 -6.59
CA ILE A 34 -8.25 10.38 -5.59
C ILE A 34 -7.73 10.81 -4.24
N LEU A 35 -8.39 10.33 -3.18
CA LEU A 35 -7.93 10.50 -1.81
C LEU A 35 -7.35 9.17 -1.31
N LEU A 36 -6.23 9.25 -0.59
CA LEU A 36 -5.65 8.14 0.16
C LEU A 36 -5.20 8.60 1.54
N TRP A 37 -5.24 7.69 2.51
CA TRP A 37 -4.62 7.91 3.80
C TRP A 37 -3.11 7.71 3.69
N GLY A 38 -2.32 8.62 4.24
CA GLY A 38 -0.89 8.40 4.27
C GLY A 38 -0.18 9.12 5.40
N MET A 39 1.08 8.77 5.58
CA MET A 39 1.99 9.36 6.54
C MET A 39 3.40 9.35 5.95
N MET A 40 3.95 10.53 5.70
CA MET A 40 5.34 10.67 5.25
C MET A 40 6.28 10.69 6.45
N GLU A 41 7.58 10.47 6.21
CA GLU A 41 8.59 10.64 7.25
C GLU A 41 8.53 12.04 7.84
N GLY A 42 8.51 12.13 9.17
CA GLY A 42 8.40 13.40 9.90
C GLY A 42 6.97 13.93 10.08
N ASP A 43 5.95 13.30 9.47
CA ASP A 43 4.57 13.62 9.78
C ASP A 43 4.23 13.28 11.24
N ALA A 44 3.35 14.09 11.86
CA ALA A 44 2.89 13.85 13.23
C ALA A 44 1.80 12.76 13.34
N GLY A 45 1.36 12.21 12.21
CA GLY A 45 0.32 11.19 12.10
C GLY A 45 -0.27 11.13 10.69
N HIS A 46 -1.16 10.17 10.46
CA HIS A 46 -1.83 10.01 9.16
C HIS A 46 -2.71 11.21 8.80
N ARG A 47 -2.83 11.47 7.51
CA ARG A 47 -3.72 12.49 6.92
C ARG A 47 -4.20 12.05 5.55
N LEU A 48 -5.24 12.70 5.03
CA LEU A 48 -5.65 12.51 3.64
C LEU A 48 -4.70 13.25 2.71
N TYR A 49 -4.24 12.54 1.70
CA TYR A 49 -3.57 13.09 0.54
C TYR A 49 -4.55 13.09 -0.62
N ASP A 50 -4.69 14.23 -1.26
CA ASP A 50 -5.44 14.40 -2.49
C ASP A 50 -4.43 14.43 -3.64
N ILE A 51 -4.52 13.46 -4.55
CA ILE A 51 -3.53 13.21 -5.61
C ILE A 51 -4.20 13.04 -6.97
N PRO A 52 -3.49 13.25 -8.10
CA PRO A 52 -4.02 12.98 -9.44
C PRO A 52 -4.50 11.53 -9.58
N MET A 53 -5.59 11.32 -10.31
CA MET A 53 -6.12 9.97 -10.56
C MET A 53 -5.17 9.10 -11.40
N ASP A 54 -4.31 9.72 -12.19
CA ASP A 54 -3.28 9.08 -13.03
C ASP A 54 -1.91 8.97 -12.34
N ALA A 55 -1.81 9.32 -11.06
CA ALA A 55 -0.61 9.08 -10.26
C ALA A 55 -0.30 7.58 -10.23
N SER A 56 0.91 7.22 -10.63
CA SER A 56 1.32 5.81 -10.70
C SER A 56 1.52 5.23 -9.30
N VAL A 57 1.28 3.92 -9.15
CA VAL A 57 1.55 3.26 -7.86
C VAL A 57 3.04 3.32 -7.47
N GLU A 58 3.95 3.33 -8.46
CA GLU A 58 5.38 3.51 -8.22
C GLU A 58 5.68 4.88 -7.59
N GLU A 59 5.08 5.95 -8.13
CA GLU A 59 5.22 7.30 -7.57
C GLU A 59 4.69 7.38 -6.14
N ILE A 60 3.53 6.78 -5.87
CA ILE A 60 2.97 6.69 -4.52
C ILE A 60 3.92 5.97 -3.57
N VAL A 61 4.43 4.80 -3.97
CA VAL A 61 5.41 4.04 -3.16
C VAL A 61 6.65 4.88 -2.84
N GLN A 62 7.18 5.62 -3.82
CA GLN A 62 8.36 6.45 -3.65
C GLN A 62 8.09 7.67 -2.75
N VAL A 63 6.96 8.36 -2.90
CA VAL A 63 6.63 9.52 -2.05
C VAL A 63 6.43 9.12 -0.59
N PHE A 64 5.78 7.99 -0.33
CA PHE A 64 5.53 7.50 1.02
C PHE A 64 6.62 6.60 1.58
N GLN A 65 7.68 6.34 0.80
CA GLN A 65 8.81 5.49 1.18
C GLN A 65 8.34 4.10 1.68
N VAL A 66 7.35 3.53 0.99
CA VAL A 66 6.68 2.30 1.42
C VAL A 66 7.67 1.12 1.41
N GLY A 67 7.71 0.37 2.52
CA GLY A 67 8.60 -0.76 2.73
C GLY A 67 9.93 -0.39 3.39
N ALA A 68 10.16 0.91 3.67
CA ALA A 68 11.39 1.37 4.33
C ALA A 68 11.41 1.09 5.85
N HIS A 69 10.26 0.96 6.52
CA HIS A 69 10.16 0.97 7.99
C HIS A 69 11.11 -0.01 8.68
N ASN A 70 11.17 -1.25 8.17
CA ASN A 70 11.96 -2.33 8.74
C ASN A 70 13.25 -2.66 7.96
N ALA A 71 13.58 -1.88 6.93
CA ALA A 71 14.74 -2.17 6.08
C ALA A 71 16.04 -2.21 6.89
N TYR A 72 16.27 -1.21 7.75
CA TYR A 72 17.47 -1.14 8.59
C TYR A 72 17.60 -2.34 9.55
N ILE A 73 16.51 -2.71 10.24
CA ILE A 73 16.49 -3.84 11.18
C ILE A 73 16.81 -5.15 10.47
N ARG A 74 16.36 -5.28 9.21
CA ARG A 74 16.59 -6.46 8.37
C ARG A 74 17.94 -6.44 7.65
N GLY A 75 18.75 -5.40 7.85
CA GLY A 75 20.05 -5.26 7.18
C GLY A 75 19.93 -5.03 5.67
N VAL A 76 18.79 -4.52 5.21
CA VAL A 76 18.51 -4.20 3.80
C VAL A 76 18.58 -2.68 3.62
N ASN A 77 18.99 -2.23 2.44
CA ASN A 77 18.98 -0.82 2.10
C ASN A 77 17.53 -0.31 1.94
N GLU A 78 17.20 0.83 2.56
CA GLU A 78 15.85 1.42 2.51
C GLU A 78 15.37 1.67 1.08
N GLN A 79 16.19 2.27 0.23
CA GLN A 79 15.81 2.56 -1.16
C GLN A 79 15.63 1.26 -1.97
N GLU A 80 16.45 0.24 -1.75
CA GLU A 80 16.26 -1.07 -2.39
C GLU A 80 14.92 -1.71 -1.98
N SER A 81 14.51 -1.57 -0.71
CA SER A 81 13.19 -2.03 -0.24
C SER A 81 12.04 -1.26 -0.88
N VAL A 82 12.16 0.07 -1.02
CA VAL A 82 11.16 0.91 -1.68
C VAL A 82 11.04 0.55 -3.17
N ASP A 83 12.16 0.37 -3.87
CA ASP A 83 12.19 0.01 -5.29
C ASP A 83 11.59 -1.39 -5.53
N MET A 84 11.88 -2.34 -4.63
CA MET A 84 11.28 -3.67 -4.66
C MET A 84 9.75 -3.57 -4.47
N THR A 85 9.29 -2.79 -3.50
CA THR A 85 7.86 -2.57 -3.23
C THR A 85 7.16 -1.95 -4.43
N ALA A 86 7.77 -0.95 -5.07
CA ALA A 86 7.25 -0.31 -6.27
C ALA A 86 7.11 -1.32 -7.43
N SER A 87 8.14 -2.16 -7.62
CA SER A 87 8.14 -3.23 -8.63
C SER A 87 7.03 -4.27 -8.37
N VAL A 88 6.82 -4.66 -7.11
CA VAL A 88 5.74 -5.57 -6.71
C VAL A 88 4.38 -4.95 -7.00
N ALA A 89 4.14 -3.70 -6.56
CA ALA A 89 2.87 -3.02 -6.75
C ALA A 89 2.54 -2.84 -8.25
N LYS A 90 3.53 -2.50 -9.08
CA LYS A 90 3.39 -2.43 -10.54
C LYS A 90 3.05 -3.79 -11.19
N LYS A 91 3.58 -4.89 -10.67
CA LYS A 91 3.22 -6.24 -11.16
C LYS A 91 1.78 -6.57 -10.82
N ILE A 92 1.31 -6.20 -9.62
CA ILE A 92 -0.08 -6.38 -9.21
C ILE A 92 -1.01 -5.56 -10.11
N GLU A 93 -0.64 -4.32 -10.45
CA GLU A 93 -1.45 -3.43 -11.30
C GLU A 93 -1.73 -4.04 -12.68
N LYS A 94 -0.75 -4.76 -13.23
CA LYS A 94 -0.89 -5.49 -14.51
C LYS A 94 -1.80 -6.71 -14.41
N LEU A 95 -1.96 -7.28 -13.23
CA LEU A 95 -2.82 -8.45 -12.99
C LEU A 95 -4.27 -8.01 -12.75
N ILE A 96 -4.46 -7.01 -11.88
CA ILE A 96 -5.77 -6.56 -11.44
C ILE A 96 -5.76 -5.05 -11.17
N PRO A 97 -6.71 -4.27 -11.75
CA PRO A 97 -6.86 -2.86 -11.43
C PRO A 97 -7.19 -2.63 -9.96
N PHE A 98 -6.54 -1.64 -9.35
CA PHE A 98 -6.78 -1.25 -7.97
C PHE A 98 -6.63 0.25 -7.78
N ARG A 99 -7.11 0.71 -6.62
CA ARG A 99 -6.83 2.03 -6.06
C ARG A 99 -5.97 1.86 -4.81
N VAL A 100 -4.91 2.66 -4.68
CA VAL A 100 -4.20 2.80 -3.41
C VAL A 100 -5.09 3.57 -2.44
N ILE A 101 -5.42 2.98 -1.30
CA ILE A 101 -6.25 3.62 -0.27
C ILE A 101 -5.46 4.04 0.97
N PHE A 102 -4.27 3.46 1.14
CA PHE A 102 -3.37 3.75 2.25
C PHE A 102 -1.91 3.57 1.82
N ALA A 103 -1.04 4.48 2.24
CA ALA A 103 0.41 4.37 2.05
C ALA A 103 1.21 5.08 3.17
N ASP A 104 2.10 4.35 3.82
CA ASP A 104 3.17 4.90 4.68
C ASP A 104 4.43 4.02 4.60
N GLN A 105 5.46 4.34 5.38
CA GLN A 105 6.72 3.58 5.36
C GLN A 105 6.56 2.09 5.69
N ALA A 106 5.53 1.72 6.46
CA ALA A 106 5.32 0.37 6.94
C ALA A 106 4.22 -0.37 6.18
N GLY A 107 3.33 0.31 5.45
CA GLY A 107 2.16 -0.34 4.86
C GLY A 107 1.64 0.27 3.57
N LEU A 108 1.06 -0.59 2.73
CA LEU A 108 0.38 -0.25 1.49
C LEU A 108 -0.92 -1.06 1.38
N LYS A 109 -2.04 -0.37 1.20
CA LYS A 109 -3.34 -1.03 0.97
C LYS A 109 -3.85 -0.76 -0.44
N LEU A 110 -4.14 -1.84 -1.15
CA LEU A 110 -4.62 -1.86 -2.53
C LEU A 110 -6.06 -2.38 -2.54
N LYS A 111 -7.02 -1.51 -2.85
CA LYS A 111 -8.43 -1.90 -3.02
C LYS A 111 -8.71 -2.20 -4.48
N PHE A 112 -9.05 -3.45 -4.80
CA PHE A 112 -9.32 -3.83 -6.20
C PHE A 112 -10.61 -3.18 -6.70
N GLU A 113 -10.62 -2.73 -7.96
CA GLU A 113 -11.78 -2.05 -8.57
C GLU A 113 -12.95 -3.00 -8.89
N ARG A 114 -12.66 -4.30 -8.90
CA ARG A 114 -13.62 -5.38 -9.02
C ARG A 114 -13.22 -6.51 -8.08
N GLN A 115 -14.13 -7.45 -7.88
CA GLN A 115 -13.83 -8.66 -7.12
C GLN A 115 -12.64 -9.41 -7.73
N ILE A 116 -11.63 -9.71 -6.92
CA ILE A 116 -10.53 -10.60 -7.29
C ILE A 116 -11.05 -12.04 -7.42
N THR A 117 -10.56 -12.75 -8.43
CA THR A 117 -10.93 -14.14 -8.69
C THR A 117 -9.92 -15.11 -8.05
N GLU A 118 -10.32 -16.36 -7.81
CA GLU A 118 -9.41 -17.39 -7.27
C GLU A 118 -8.14 -17.58 -8.11
N PRO A 119 -8.17 -17.65 -9.46
CA PRO A 119 -6.94 -17.79 -10.25
C PRO A 119 -6.01 -16.56 -10.14
N GLU A 120 -6.58 -15.36 -10.02
CA GLU A 120 -5.78 -14.14 -9.80
C GLU A 120 -5.13 -14.14 -8.43
N LEU A 121 -5.86 -14.57 -7.40
CA LEU A 121 -5.32 -14.74 -6.05
C LEU A 121 -4.16 -15.75 -6.05
N GLN A 122 -4.35 -16.91 -6.68
CA GLN A 122 -3.31 -17.93 -6.78
C GLN A 122 -2.05 -17.42 -7.48
N ASN A 123 -2.20 -16.62 -8.54
CA ASN A 123 -1.06 -15.99 -9.21
C ASN A 123 -0.35 -14.99 -8.29
N LEU A 124 -1.12 -14.16 -7.57
CA LEU A 124 -0.60 -13.15 -6.67
C LEU A 124 0.15 -13.80 -5.49
N GLU A 125 -0.44 -14.80 -4.85
CA GLU A 125 0.18 -15.58 -3.79
C GLU A 125 1.45 -16.27 -4.29
N GLY A 126 1.41 -16.90 -5.46
CA GLY A 126 2.58 -17.55 -6.06
C GLY A 126 3.73 -16.60 -6.39
N TRP A 127 3.47 -15.32 -6.64
CA TRP A 127 4.52 -14.32 -6.85
C TRP A 127 5.08 -13.78 -5.54
N LEU A 128 4.20 -13.46 -4.58
CA LEU A 128 4.60 -12.83 -3.32
C LEU A 128 5.27 -13.82 -2.36
N THR A 129 4.99 -15.12 -2.48
CA THR A 129 5.57 -16.16 -1.62
C THR A 129 6.82 -16.84 -2.20
N LYS A 130 7.20 -16.52 -3.45
CA LYS A 130 8.27 -17.24 -4.16
C LYS A 130 9.65 -17.07 -3.53
N ASP A 131 9.95 -15.86 -3.06
CA ASP A 131 11.25 -15.53 -2.50
C ASP A 131 11.14 -15.52 -0.97
N ASP A 132 10.87 -14.36 -0.36
CA ASP A 132 10.63 -14.22 1.08
C ASP A 132 9.30 -13.49 1.32
N PRO A 133 8.27 -14.16 1.88
CA PRO A 133 6.99 -13.55 2.21
C PRO A 133 7.10 -12.31 3.12
N PHE A 134 8.10 -12.26 4.01
CA PHE A 134 8.33 -11.11 4.87
C PHE A 134 8.88 -9.91 4.09
N GLN A 135 9.73 -10.15 3.09
CA GLN A 135 10.19 -9.09 2.17
C GLN A 135 9.07 -8.59 1.28
N ALA A 136 8.12 -9.46 0.92
CA ALA A 136 6.93 -9.09 0.15
C ALA A 136 5.87 -8.32 0.97
N GLY A 137 6.06 -8.15 2.28
CA GLY A 137 5.12 -7.44 3.15
C GLY A 137 3.90 -8.28 3.53
N LEU A 138 4.01 -9.60 3.60
CA LEU A 138 2.89 -10.48 3.93
C LEU A 138 2.74 -10.75 5.44
N GLU A 139 3.34 -9.93 6.29
CA GLU A 139 3.49 -10.22 7.73
C GLU A 139 2.16 -10.35 8.46
N ILE A 140 1.20 -9.47 8.13
CA ILE A 140 -0.16 -9.56 8.67
C ILE A 140 -0.81 -10.90 8.34
N TYR A 141 -0.72 -11.33 7.08
CA TYR A 141 -1.30 -12.60 6.64
C TYR A 141 -0.62 -13.79 7.31
N ILE A 142 0.71 -13.77 7.40
CA ILE A 142 1.48 -14.85 8.06
C ILE A 142 1.10 -14.96 9.54
N SER A 143 0.94 -13.83 10.22
CA SER A 143 0.60 -13.79 11.64
C SER A 143 -0.80 -14.33 11.95
N GLU A 144 -1.72 -14.21 10.99
CA GLU A 144 -3.12 -14.61 11.11
C GLU A 144 -3.40 -15.96 10.42
N TRP A 145 -2.40 -16.56 9.79
CA TRP A 145 -2.55 -17.76 8.99
C TRP A 145 -2.80 -19.00 9.85
N ASP A 146 -3.80 -19.80 9.47
CA ASP A 146 -4.12 -21.08 10.11
C ASP A 146 -3.16 -22.22 9.72
N GLY A 147 -2.32 -22.00 8.70
CA GLY A 147 -1.36 -22.97 8.17
C GLY A 147 -1.97 -24.02 7.22
N GLU A 148 -3.28 -23.99 6.98
CA GLU A 148 -4.00 -24.98 6.14
C GLU A 148 -4.65 -24.34 4.91
N SER A 149 -5.20 -23.14 5.06
CA SER A 149 -5.83 -22.36 3.98
C SER A 149 -4.80 -21.68 3.07
N PRO A 150 -5.18 -21.17 1.87
CA PRO A 150 -4.31 -20.25 1.12
C PRO A 150 -3.96 -19.02 1.96
N LEU A 151 -2.69 -18.58 1.93
CA LEU A 151 -2.21 -17.48 2.79
C LEU A 151 -3.00 -16.19 2.58
N LEU A 152 -3.42 -15.94 1.34
CA LEU A 152 -4.15 -14.73 0.97
C LEU A 152 -5.67 -14.94 0.89
N ALA A 153 -6.20 -16.00 1.51
CA ALA A 153 -7.64 -16.26 1.54
C ALA A 153 -8.51 -15.04 1.95
N PRO A 154 -8.14 -14.21 2.95
CA PRO A 154 -8.92 -13.02 3.32
C PRO A 154 -9.10 -12.01 2.18
N VAL A 155 -8.14 -11.94 1.25
CA VAL A 155 -8.16 -11.00 0.12
C VAL A 155 -9.35 -11.27 -0.83
N LEU A 156 -9.79 -12.53 -0.93
CA LEU A 156 -11.01 -12.88 -1.68
C LEU A 156 -12.26 -12.29 -1.05
N GLU A 157 -12.35 -12.23 0.27
CA GLU A 157 -13.54 -11.73 0.95
C GLU A 157 -13.54 -10.20 1.05
N GLU A 158 -12.38 -9.62 1.37
CA GLU A 158 -12.26 -8.18 1.61
C GLU A 158 -12.10 -7.35 0.33
N ASN A 159 -11.72 -8.01 -0.77
CA ASN A 159 -11.33 -7.38 -2.03
C ASN A 159 -10.26 -6.28 -1.82
N LEU A 160 -9.33 -6.57 -0.91
CA LEU A 160 -8.29 -5.68 -0.41
C LEU A 160 -7.01 -6.47 -0.17
N LEU A 161 -5.88 -5.98 -0.69
CA LEU A 161 -4.56 -6.48 -0.34
C LEU A 161 -3.85 -5.47 0.57
N HIS A 162 -3.37 -5.94 1.71
CA HIS A 162 -2.62 -5.14 2.69
C HIS A 162 -1.20 -5.67 2.81
N LEU A 163 -0.25 -4.97 2.19
CA LEU A 163 1.18 -5.24 2.37
C LEU A 163 1.67 -4.46 3.59
N TRP A 164 2.32 -5.14 4.53
CA TRP A 164 2.75 -4.60 5.81
C TRP A 164 4.11 -5.14 6.24
N TRP A 165 5.01 -4.25 6.66
CA TRP A 165 6.42 -4.49 7.01
C TRP A 165 6.75 -3.93 8.40
N ASP A 166 6.08 -4.40 9.45
CA ASP A 166 6.26 -3.99 10.86
C ASP A 166 6.71 -5.16 11.76
#